data_AF-A0A9D1G6R7-F1
#
_entry.id   AF-A0A9D1G6R7-F1
#
_cell.length_a   1.000
_cell.length_b   1.000
_cell.length_c   1.000
_cell.angle_alpha   90.00
_cell.angle_beta   90.00
_cell.angle_gamma   90.00
#
_symmetry.space_group_name_H-M   'P 1'
#
loop_
_entity.id
_entity.type
_entity.pdbx_description
1 polymer ?
#
loop_
_entity_poly.entity_id
_entity_poly.type
_entity_poly.pdbx_seq_one_letter_code
_entity_poly.pdbx_strand_id
1 'polypeptide(L)'
;MTELIYFAIFYILCCFIVIWRLIKGPTAPDRAVAGDCVDVLTDMALVLVAMYSGRGIYLDIAIVTAILGFLSQVLIGKYLEGTL
;
A
#
# COMPACT_ATOMS: atom_id res chain seq x y z
N MET A 1 -8.93 -17.61 -13.04
CA MET A 1 -9.08 -17.53 -11.57
C MET A 1 -7.74 -17.72 -10.87
N THR A 2 -6.97 -18.76 -11.21
CA THR A 2 -5.59 -18.99 -10.70
C THR A 2 -4.64 -17.83 -10.98
N GLU A 3 -4.76 -17.17 -12.14
CA GLU A 3 -3.98 -15.97 -12.49
C GLU A 3 -4.06 -14.86 -11.43
N LEU A 4 -5.24 -14.64 -10.83
CA LEU A 4 -5.44 -13.60 -9.80
C LEU A 4 -4.63 -13.87 -8.54
N ILE A 5 -4.48 -15.14 -8.17
CA ILE A 5 -3.66 -15.55 -7.02
C ILE A 5 -2.19 -15.33 -7.32
N TYR A 6 -1.72 -15.67 -8.53
CA TYR A 6 -0.33 -15.42 -8.92
C TYR A 6 0.01 -13.92 -8.89
N PHE A 7 -0.88 -13.06 -9.38
CA PHE A 7 -0.71 -11.60 -9.28
C PHE A 7 -0.72 -11.11 -7.83
N ALA A 8 -1.63 -11.62 -6.98
CA ALA A 8 -1.68 -11.23 -5.56
C ALA A 8 -0.38 -11.61 -4.83
N ILE A 9 0.16 -12.81 -5.07
CA ILE A 9 1.44 -13.25 -4.52
C ILE A 9 2.59 -12.37 -5.04
N PHE A 10 2.57 -12.02 -6.32
CA PHE A 10 3.56 -11.12 -6.91
C PHE A 10 3.56 -9.74 -6.23
N TYR A 11 2.38 -9.15 -5.97
CA TYR A 11 2.28 -7.88 -5.26
C TYR A 11 2.79 -7.95 -3.82
N ILE A 12 2.53 -9.06 -3.12
CA ILE A 12 3.07 -9.31 -1.77
C ILE A 12 4.62 -9.39 -1.81
N LEU A 13 5.19 -10.07 -2.81
CA LEU A 13 6.64 -10.12 -3.00
C LEU A 13 7.24 -8.73 -3.26
N CYS A 14 6.59 -7.92 -4.10
CA CYS A 14 6.97 -6.53 -4.31
C CYS A 14 6.91 -5.73 -3.00
N CYS A 15 5.90 -5.97 -2.17
CA CYS A 15 5.72 -5.29 -0.89
C CYS A 15 6.93 -5.51 0.03
N PHE A 16 7.49 -6.73 0.11
CA PHE A 16 8.71 -6.98 0.88
C PHE A 16 9.93 -6.16 0.40
N ILE A 17 10.07 -5.95 -0.91
CA ILE A 17 11.15 -5.13 -1.48
C ILE A 17 10.95 -3.65 -1.09
N VAL A 18 9.71 -3.17 -1.13
CA VAL A 18 9.38 -1.78 -0.76
C VAL A 18 9.55 -1.56 0.74
N ILE A 19 9.16 -2.51 1.59
CA ILE A 19 9.39 -2.47 3.04
C ILE A 19 10.88 -2.35 3.35
N TRP A 20 11.74 -3.06 2.62
CA TRP A 20 13.18 -2.91 2.78
C TRP A 20 13.64 -1.48 2.47
N ARG A 21 13.08 -0.84 1.43
CA ARG A 21 13.35 0.56 1.09
C ARG A 21 12.76 1.55 2.08
N LEU A 22 11.63 1.24 2.70
CA LEU A 22 11.02 2.04 3.77
C LEU A 22 11.95 2.09 5.00
N ILE A 23 12.60 0.97 5.35
CA ILE A 23 13.50 0.92 6.51
C ILE A 23 14.86 1.56 6.19
N LYS A 24 15.44 1.26 5.01
CA LYS A 24 16.79 1.72 4.61
C LYS A 24 16.81 2.96 3.72
N GLY A 25 15.69 3.67 3.57
CA GLY A 25 15.63 4.88 2.73
C GLY A 25 16.58 5.97 3.24
N PRO A 26 17.41 6.58 2.37
CA PRO A 26 18.44 7.53 2.79
C PRO A 26 17.87 8.88 3.24
N THR A 27 16.74 9.31 2.66
CA THR A 27 16.07 10.56 3.02
C THR A 27 14.69 10.29 3.65
N ALA A 28 14.18 11.24 4.43
CA ALA A 28 12.83 11.14 4.99
C ALA A 28 11.72 11.13 3.92
N PRO A 29 11.79 11.96 2.85
CA PRO A 29 10.87 11.86 1.72
C PRO A 29 10.91 10.50 1.00
N ASP A 30 12.09 9.90 0.82
CA ASP A 30 12.19 8.56 0.19
C ASP A 30 11.44 7.49 1.00
N ARG A 31 11.49 7.59 2.33
CA ARG A 31 10.78 6.66 3.22
C ARG A 31 9.27 6.90 3.22
N ALA A 32 8.82 8.14 3.09
CA ALA A 32 7.41 8.48 2.96
C ALA A 32 6.82 7.88 1.68
N VAL A 33 7.48 8.09 0.53
CA VAL A 33 7.05 7.51 -0.76
C VAL A 33 7.09 5.98 -0.74
N ALA A 34 8.08 5.37 -0.08
CA ALA A 34 8.09 3.93 0.12
C ALA A 34 6.89 3.44 0.95
N GLY A 35 6.44 4.23 1.93
CA GLY A 35 5.25 3.93 2.73
C GLY A 35 3.98 3.95 1.89
N ASP A 36 3.80 4.98 1.07
CA ASP A 36 2.68 5.09 0.13
C ASP A 36 2.62 3.89 -0.83
N CYS A 37 3.79 3.47 -1.34
CA CYS A 37 3.88 2.29 -2.20
C CYS A 37 3.46 0.98 -1.50
N VAL A 38 3.70 0.84 -0.19
CA VAL A 38 3.26 -0.33 0.59
C VAL A 38 1.73 -0.37 0.69
N ASP A 39 1.10 0.77 0.95
CA ASP A 39 -0.36 0.88 1.06
C ASP A 39 -1.02 0.49 -0.28
N VAL A 40 -0.56 1.08 -1.39
CA VAL A 40 -1.09 0.78 -2.73
C VAL A 40 -0.91 -0.69 -3.11
N LEU A 41 0.25 -1.29 -2.83
CA LEU A 41 0.48 -2.71 -3.12
C LEU A 41 -0.45 -3.62 -2.30
N THR A 42 -0.72 -3.24 -1.06
CA THR A 42 -1.63 -3.96 -0.16
C THR A 42 -3.08 -3.87 -0.66
N ASP A 43 -3.53 -2.68 -1.06
CA ASP A 43 -4.86 -2.46 -1.61
C ASP A 43 -5.07 -3.25 -2.91
N MET A 44 -4.07 -3.28 -3.80
CA MET A 44 -4.13 -4.08 -5.03
C MET A 44 -4.26 -5.58 -4.73
N ALA A 45 -3.53 -6.09 -3.73
CA ALA A 45 -3.67 -7.48 -3.30
C ALA A 45 -5.07 -7.77 -2.73
N LEU A 46 -5.63 -6.85 -1.92
CA LEU A 46 -6.98 -6.97 -1.36
C LEU A 46 -8.06 -7.00 -2.45
N VAL A 47 -7.96 -6.12 -3.46
CA VAL A 47 -8.92 -6.10 -4.58
C VAL A 47 -8.88 -7.41 -5.36
N LEU A 48 -7.70 -7.96 -5.63
CA LEU A 48 -7.58 -9.26 -6.30
C LEU A 48 -8.17 -10.40 -5.47
N VAL A 49 -7.97 -10.37 -4.15
CA VAL A 49 -8.57 -11.34 -3.22
C VAL A 49 -10.09 -11.18 -3.16
N ALA A 50 -10.61 -9.94 -3.22
CA ALA A 50 -12.04 -9.66 -3.28
C ALA A 50 -12.69 -10.31 -4.52
N MET A 51 -12.06 -10.12 -5.68
CA MET A 51 -12.50 -10.70 -6.96
C MET A 51 -12.44 -12.23 -6.94
N TYR A 52 -11.39 -12.81 -6.36
CA TYR A 52 -11.25 -14.26 -6.25
C TYR A 52 -12.28 -14.88 -5.29
N SER A 53 -12.50 -14.24 -4.13
CA SER A 53 -13.35 -14.76 -3.06
C SER A 53 -14.84 -14.51 -3.30
N GLY A 54 -15.18 -13.58 -4.20
CA GLY A 54 -16.56 -13.12 -4.42
C GLY A 54 -17.16 -12.40 -3.21
N ARG A 55 -16.35 -11.96 -2.25
CA ARG A 55 -16.78 -11.30 -1.02
C ARG A 55 -16.45 -9.81 -1.07
N GLY A 56 -17.50 -8.97 -1.07
CA GLY A 56 -17.36 -7.51 -1.10
C GLY A 56 -16.61 -6.92 0.10
N ILE A 57 -16.56 -7.63 1.24
CA ILE A 57 -15.88 -7.17 2.46
C ILE A 57 -14.41 -6.80 2.21
N TYR A 58 -13.71 -7.54 1.34
CA TYR A 58 -12.30 -7.23 1.03
C TYR A 58 -12.15 -5.93 0.23
N LEU A 59 -13.14 -5.60 -0.60
CA LEU A 59 -13.18 -4.33 -1.33
C LEU A 59 -13.47 -3.16 -0.39
N ASP A 60 -14.37 -3.36 0.58
CA ASP A 60 -14.67 -2.35 1.60
C ASP A 60 -13.41 -2.03 2.43
N ILE A 61 -12.66 -3.07 2.84
CA ILE A 61 -11.39 -2.90 3.55
C ILE A 61 -10.39 -2.12 2.68
N ALA A 62 -10.22 -2.51 1.42
CA ALA A 62 -9.28 -1.85 0.49
C ALA A 62 -9.58 -0.36 0.30
N ILE A 63 -10.86 0.01 0.17
CA ILE A 63 -11.26 1.42 0.00
C ILE A 63 -10.97 2.21 1.28
N VAL A 64 -11.26 1.65 2.45
CA VAL A 64 -10.99 2.31 3.74
C VAL A 64 -9.48 2.49 3.94
N THR A 65 -8.67 1.46 3.66
CA THR A 65 -7.22 1.55 3.79
C THR A 65 -6.60 2.52 2.79
N ALA A 66 -7.10 2.57 1.55
CA ALA A 66 -6.64 3.54 0.55
C ALA A 66 -6.83 5.00 1.00
N ILE A 67 -8.01 5.30 1.58
CA ILE A 67 -8.31 6.66 2.07
C ILE A 67 -7.44 7.00 3.29
N LEU A 68 -7.27 6.07 4.22
CA LEU A 68 -6.45 6.27 5.41
C LEU A 68 -4.96 6.41 5.06
N GLY A 69 -4.46 5.59 4.14
CA GLY A 69 -3.10 5.65 3.61
C GLY A 69 -2.81 7.02 2.98
N PHE A 70 -3.69 7.48 2.09
CA PHE A 70 -3.58 8.81 1.50
C PHE A 70 -3.54 9.93 2.56
N LEU A 71 -4.44 9.89 3.55
CA LEU A 71 -4.47 10.89 4.62
C LEU A 71 -3.17 10.89 5.44
N SER A 72 -2.64 9.70 5.75
CA SER A 72 -1.37 9.51 6.44
C SER A 72 -0.21 10.16 5.66
N GLN A 73 -0.15 9.94 4.35
CA GLN A 73 0.91 10.50 3.50
C GLN A 73 0.82 12.02 3.37
N VAL A 74 -0.38 12.59 3.29
CA VAL A 74 -0.56 14.05 3.30
C VAL A 74 -0.04 14.66 4.61
N LEU A 75 -0.32 14.03 5.76
CA LEU A 75 0.18 14.49 7.06
C LEU A 75 1.71 14.41 7.14
N ILE A 76 2.31 13.31 6.67
CA ILE A 76 3.76 13.16 6.59
C ILE A 76 4.36 14.24 5.68
N GLY A 77 3.75 14.49 4.52
CA GLY A 77 4.18 15.53 3.60
C GLY A 77 4.19 16.92 4.24
N LYS A 78 3.11 17.30 4.93
CA LYS A 78 3.04 18.58 5.66
C LYS A 78 4.06 18.68 6.79
N TYR A 79 4.30 17.58 7.51
CA TYR A 79 5.33 17.53 8.55
C TYR A 79 6.74 17.72 7.98
N LEU A 80 7.04 17.10 6.82
CA LEU A 80 8.32 17.25 6.14
C LEU A 80 8.54 18.64 5.54
N GLU A 81 7.48 19.30 5.11
CA GLU A 81 7.50 20.70 4.66
C GLU A 81 7.79 21.69 5.82
N GLY A 82 7.51 21.29 7.07
CA GLY A 82 7.62 22.16 8.25
C GLY A 82 6.38 23.03 8.50
N THR A 83 5.25 22.69 7.87
CA THR A 83 3.97 23.41 7.98
C THR A 83 3.08 22.87 9.11
N LEU A 84 3.56 21.87 9.86
CA LEU A 84 2.86 21.20 10.95
C LEU A 84 3.52 21.43 12.30
#